data_AF-A0A8T3ZZ32-F1
#
_entry.id   AF-A0A8T3ZZ32-F1
#
_cell.length_a   1.000
_cell.length_b   1.000
_cell.length_c   1.000
_cell.angle_alpha   90.00
_cell.angle_beta   90.00
_cell.angle_gamma   90.00
#
_symmetry.space_group_name_H-M   'P 1'
#
loop_
_entity.id
_entity.type
_entity.pdbx_description
1 polymer ?
#
loop_
_entity_poly.entity_id
_entity_poly.type
_entity_poly.pdbx_seq_one_letter_code
_entity_poly.pdbx_strand_id
1 'polypeptide(L)'
;MNLPIGIPIKQGVDVATVNFMGLLAEVMKKKFDGYLCICVQGRGGMEEGTLVFEDGRIVASMYEYFRYNKILMGEQAFARVLNASAAKHGIIEIYQLTAEQVQLILAFNEQAIFVPVERDLRNVNINEFSIAYEERVQEEKKESKDTKENLLKKYKIEEAGGKPDEERDMSQVY
;
A
#
# COMPACT_ATOMS: atom_id res chain seq x y z
N MET A 1 -6.23 -4.11 -5.47
CA MET A 1 -7.19 -4.01 -4.33
C MET A 1 -8.61 -4.38 -4.75
N ASN A 2 -9.50 -4.79 -3.84
CA ASN A 2 -10.91 -5.06 -4.15
C ASN A 2 -11.79 -3.90 -3.64
N LEU A 3 -12.07 -2.94 -4.51
CA LEU A 3 -12.99 -1.84 -4.23
C LEU A 3 -14.35 -2.11 -4.90
N PRO A 4 -15.47 -1.75 -4.26
CA PRO A 4 -16.78 -1.82 -4.89
C PRO A 4 -16.86 -0.84 -6.07
N ILE A 5 -17.70 -1.18 -7.04
CA ILE A 5 -18.01 -0.30 -8.16
C ILE A 5 -18.80 0.90 -7.61
N GLY A 6 -18.25 2.10 -7.82
CA GLY A 6 -18.89 3.36 -7.44
C GLY A 6 -19.42 4.15 -8.62
N ILE A 7 -20.14 5.24 -8.33
CA ILE A 7 -20.63 6.17 -9.33
C ILE A 7 -19.50 7.16 -9.64
N PRO A 8 -19.00 7.25 -10.88
CA PRO A 8 -17.94 8.18 -11.22
C PRO A 8 -18.43 9.63 -11.07
N ILE A 9 -17.74 10.41 -10.24
CA ILE A 9 -18.01 11.84 -10.05
C ILE A 9 -17.06 12.68 -10.90
N LYS A 10 -15.80 12.24 -11.00
CA LYS A 10 -14.77 12.89 -11.80
C LYS A 10 -13.76 11.85 -12.26
N GLN A 11 -13.35 11.89 -13.52
CA GLN A 11 -12.40 10.94 -14.09
C GLN A 11 -11.41 11.66 -15.00
N GLY A 12 -10.22 11.07 -15.15
CA GLY A 12 -9.19 11.58 -16.06
C GLY A 12 -8.64 12.97 -15.70
N VAL A 13 -8.66 13.35 -14.42
CA VAL A 13 -8.10 14.63 -13.99
C VAL A 13 -6.58 14.53 -14.00
N ASP A 14 -5.91 15.33 -14.83
CA ASP A 14 -4.45 15.31 -14.91
C ASP A 14 -3.81 15.76 -13.59
N VAL A 15 -2.99 14.88 -13.01
CA VAL A 15 -2.24 15.13 -11.77
C VAL A 15 -1.34 16.35 -11.89
N ALA A 16 -0.74 16.59 -13.07
CA ALA A 16 0.23 17.67 -13.25
C ALA A 16 -0.39 19.08 -13.19
N THR A 17 -1.71 19.19 -13.41
CA THR A 17 -2.41 20.48 -13.51
C THR A 17 -3.36 20.76 -12.36
N VAL A 18 -3.69 19.74 -11.58
CA VAL A 18 -4.66 19.86 -10.49
C VAL A 18 -4.00 20.33 -9.20
N ASN A 19 -4.63 21.30 -8.53
CA ASN A 19 -4.31 21.57 -7.13
C ASN A 19 -4.93 20.46 -6.26
N PHE A 20 -4.15 19.40 -6.02
CA PHE A 20 -4.61 18.22 -5.28
C PHE A 20 -5.14 18.56 -3.88
N MET A 21 -4.47 19.44 -3.14
CA MET A 21 -4.93 19.85 -1.80
C MET A 21 -6.24 20.63 -1.86
N GLY A 22 -6.44 21.45 -2.89
CA GLY A 22 -7.72 22.10 -3.15
C GLY A 22 -8.83 21.11 -3.46
N LEU A 23 -8.53 20.07 -4.26
CA LEU A 23 -9.46 18.99 -4.56
C LEU A 23 -9.85 18.21 -3.30
N LEU A 24 -8.88 17.83 -2.46
CA LEU A 24 -9.15 17.18 -1.17
C LEU A 24 -10.04 18.05 -0.29
N ALA A 25 -9.74 19.34 -0.15
CA ALA A 25 -10.55 20.26 0.65
C ALA A 25 -12.00 20.35 0.13
N GLU A 26 -12.19 20.33 -1.19
CA GLU A 26 -13.53 20.33 -1.80
C GLU A 26 -14.31 19.05 -1.49
N VAL A 27 -13.66 17.89 -1.64
CA VAL A 27 -14.24 16.57 -1.34
C VAL A 27 -14.62 16.49 0.15
N MET A 28 -13.73 16.92 1.04
CA MET A 28 -13.98 16.92 2.48
C MET A 28 -15.14 17.84 2.88
N LYS A 29 -15.23 19.03 2.29
CA LYS A 29 -16.32 19.99 2.56
C LYS A 29 -17.70 19.46 2.15
N LYS A 30 -17.76 18.60 1.13
CA LYS A 30 -19.00 18.04 0.58
C LYS A 30 -19.56 16.85 1.37
N LYS A 31 -18.93 16.46 2.49
CA LYS A 31 -19.34 15.27 3.25
C LYS A 31 -19.37 14.01 2.38
N PHE A 32 -18.37 13.89 1.51
CA PHE A 32 -18.29 12.83 0.50
C PHE A 32 -18.08 11.45 1.13
N ASP A 33 -18.78 10.45 0.58
CA ASP A 33 -18.61 9.02 0.88
C ASP A 33 -18.12 8.32 -0.39
N GLY A 34 -16.96 7.68 -0.34
CA GLY A 34 -16.41 7.07 -1.54
C GLY A 34 -14.91 6.98 -1.52
N TYR A 35 -14.30 7.02 -2.69
CA TYR A 35 -12.84 7.03 -2.78
C TYR A 35 -12.33 7.90 -3.92
N LEU A 36 -11.09 8.35 -3.73
CA LEU A 36 -10.27 8.97 -4.75
C LEU A 36 -9.14 7.99 -5.09
N CYS A 37 -8.94 7.73 -6.37
CA CYS A 37 -7.79 7.01 -6.89
C CYS A 37 -6.87 7.98 -7.63
N ILE A 38 -5.57 7.84 -7.40
CA ILE A 38 -4.52 8.51 -8.17
C ILE A 38 -3.64 7.44 -8.81
N CYS A 39 -3.59 7.42 -10.14
CA CYS A 39 -2.79 6.48 -10.90
C CYS A 39 -1.65 7.24 -11.57
N VAL A 40 -0.40 6.91 -11.25
CA VAL A 40 0.78 7.64 -11.73
C VAL A 40 1.81 6.71 -12.33
N GLN A 41 2.62 7.25 -13.24
CA GLN A 41 3.83 6.60 -13.69
C GLN A 41 4.98 6.93 -12.72
N GLY A 42 5.13 6.10 -11.69
CA GLY A 42 6.27 6.15 -10.78
C GLY A 42 7.55 5.63 -11.41
N ARG A 43 8.65 5.63 -10.64
CA ARG A 43 9.96 5.14 -11.12
C ARG A 43 9.93 3.65 -11.44
N GLY A 44 9.19 2.87 -10.64
CA GLY A 44 9.09 1.44 -10.82
C GLY A 44 8.20 1.05 -11.99
N GLY A 45 7.19 1.84 -12.31
CA GLY A 45 6.13 1.47 -13.23
C GLY A 45 4.87 2.23 -12.91
N MET A 46 3.73 1.70 -13.33
CA MET A 46 2.44 2.18 -12.88
C MET A 46 2.28 1.92 -11.39
N GLU A 47 1.70 2.88 -10.69
CA GLU A 47 1.41 2.86 -9.26
C GLU A 47 0.03 3.49 -9.04
N GLU A 48 -0.69 3.01 -8.04
CA GLU A 48 -2.03 3.49 -7.70
C GLU A 48 -2.15 3.79 -6.20
N GLY A 49 -2.54 5.02 -5.88
CA GLY A 49 -2.89 5.42 -4.53
C GLY A 49 -4.39 5.60 -4.37
N THR A 50 -4.93 5.18 -3.23
CA THR A 50 -6.37 5.28 -2.94
C THR A 50 -6.58 5.93 -1.59
N LEU A 51 -7.48 6.91 -1.52
CA LEU A 51 -8.01 7.47 -0.28
C LEU A 51 -9.50 7.18 -0.19
N VAL A 52 -9.94 6.63 0.93
CA VAL A 52 -11.34 6.35 1.22
C VAL A 52 -11.88 7.43 2.14
N PHE A 53 -13.09 7.91 1.83
CA PHE A 53 -13.77 8.98 2.55
C PHE A 53 -15.08 8.48 3.16
N GLU A 54 -15.37 8.96 4.37
CA GLU A 54 -16.65 8.82 5.06
C GLU A 54 -17.05 10.17 5.68
N ASP A 55 -18.24 10.67 5.35
CA ASP A 55 -18.74 12.01 5.75
C ASP A 55 -17.69 13.12 5.51
N GLY A 56 -16.95 13.01 4.41
CA GLY A 56 -15.91 13.96 4.04
C GLY A 56 -14.61 13.85 4.85
N ARG A 57 -14.41 12.78 5.61
CA ARG A 57 -13.16 12.50 6.32
C ARG A 57 -12.42 11.36 5.66
N ILE A 58 -11.11 11.48 5.53
CA ILE A 58 -10.28 10.35 5.10
C ILE A 58 -10.29 9.32 6.24
N VAL A 59 -10.67 8.08 5.93
CA VAL A 59 -10.79 6.98 6.89
C VAL A 59 -9.88 5.80 6.57
N ALA A 60 -9.40 5.69 5.32
CA ALA A 60 -8.42 4.70 4.94
C ALA A 60 -7.56 5.17 3.77
N SER A 61 -6.36 4.60 3.68
CA SER A 61 -5.41 4.87 2.62
C SER A 61 -4.68 3.60 2.20
N MET A 62 -4.51 3.43 0.89
CA MET A 62 -3.82 2.29 0.28
C MET A 62 -2.94 2.78 -0.86
N TYR A 63 -1.86 2.07 -1.14
CA TYR A 63 -0.97 2.39 -2.25
C TYR A 63 -0.36 1.12 -2.84
N GLU A 64 -0.63 0.84 -4.11
CA GLU A 64 -0.25 -0.37 -4.82
C GLU A 64 0.82 -0.07 -5.87
N TYR A 65 1.95 -0.77 -5.78
CA TYR A 65 2.99 -0.79 -6.80
C TYR A 65 2.79 -2.01 -7.70
N PHE A 66 2.20 -1.82 -8.87
CA PHE A 66 1.83 -2.93 -9.76
C PHE A 66 3.02 -3.79 -10.17
N ARG A 67 4.16 -3.17 -10.52
CA ARG A 67 5.36 -3.92 -10.93
C ARG A 67 5.89 -4.84 -9.83
N TYR A 68 5.77 -4.43 -8.58
CA TYR A 68 6.36 -5.14 -7.45
C TYR A 68 5.35 -6.02 -6.70
N ASN A 69 4.08 -5.99 -7.13
CA ASN A 69 2.96 -6.63 -6.42
C ASN A 69 3.01 -6.33 -4.92
N LYS A 70 3.20 -5.05 -4.56
CA LYS A 70 3.33 -4.58 -3.18
C LYS A 70 2.24 -3.58 -2.90
N ILE A 71 1.53 -3.79 -1.80
CA ILE A 71 0.52 -2.86 -1.29
C ILE A 71 1.02 -2.32 0.04
N LEU A 72 1.00 -1.00 0.16
CA LEU A 72 1.13 -0.28 1.42
C LEU A 72 -0.27 0.13 1.88
N MET A 73 -0.45 0.25 3.19
CA MET A 73 -1.73 0.55 3.81
C MET A 73 -1.55 1.56 4.95
N GLY A 74 -2.62 2.26 5.30
CA GLY A 74 -2.66 3.20 6.42
C GLY A 74 -1.76 4.41 6.20
N GLU A 75 -1.11 4.89 7.26
CA GLU A 75 -0.29 6.10 7.27
C GLU A 75 0.79 6.10 6.18
N GLN A 76 1.47 4.97 5.99
CA GLN A 76 2.51 4.85 4.96
C GLN A 76 1.93 5.07 3.56
N ALA A 77 0.77 4.49 3.27
CA ALA A 77 0.09 4.69 2.00
C ALA A 77 -0.38 6.12 1.81
N PHE A 78 -0.88 6.76 2.87
CA PHE A 78 -1.30 8.16 2.82
C PHE A 78 -0.15 9.06 2.38
N ALA A 79 1.03 8.90 2.97
CA ALA A 79 2.21 9.67 2.58
C ALA A 79 2.62 9.43 1.10
N ARG A 80 2.41 8.21 0.57
CA ARG A 80 2.66 7.91 -0.85
C ARG A 80 1.64 8.54 -1.78
N VAL A 81 0.36 8.52 -1.42
CA VAL A 81 -0.67 9.22 -2.19
C VAL A 81 -0.32 10.70 -2.32
N LEU A 82 0.10 11.32 -1.21
CA LEU A 82 0.52 12.71 -1.22
C LEU A 82 1.75 12.92 -2.11
N ASN A 83 2.75 12.04 -2.05
CA ASN A 83 3.93 12.10 -2.94
C ASN A 83 3.53 11.96 -4.42
N ALA A 84 2.67 10.98 -4.74
CA ALA A 84 2.14 10.73 -6.07
C ALA A 84 1.34 11.91 -6.63
N SER A 85 0.70 12.71 -5.77
CA SER A 85 -0.01 13.92 -6.19
C SER A 85 0.88 15.00 -6.83
N ALA A 86 2.20 14.91 -6.64
CA ALA A 86 3.18 15.79 -7.28
C ALA A 86 3.87 15.14 -8.51
N ALA A 87 3.35 14.01 -9.01
CA ALA A 87 3.89 13.36 -10.20
C ALA A 87 3.63 14.19 -11.47
N LYS A 88 4.55 14.10 -12.44
CA LYS A 88 4.42 14.78 -13.74
C LYS A 88 3.40 14.13 -14.67
N HIS A 89 3.10 12.85 -14.45
CA HIS A 89 2.22 12.06 -15.30
C HIS A 89 1.34 11.16 -14.45
N GLY A 90 0.03 11.34 -14.58
CA GLY A 90 -0.95 10.51 -13.92
C GLY A 90 -2.34 11.09 -14.05
N ILE A 91 -3.31 10.32 -13.55
CA ILE A 91 -4.71 10.70 -13.53
C ILE A 91 -5.28 10.53 -12.14
N ILE A 92 -6.26 11.38 -11.81
CA ILE A 92 -7.08 11.26 -10.62
C ILE A 92 -8.52 10.95 -11.03
N GLU A 93 -9.11 10.03 -10.30
CA GLU A 93 -10.50 9.61 -10.44
C GLU A 93 -11.18 9.62 -9.06
N ILE A 94 -12.45 9.98 -9.04
CA ILE A 94 -13.27 10.09 -7.83
C ILE A 94 -14.56 9.32 -8.06
N TYR A 95 -14.84 8.38 -7.17
CA TYR A 95 -16.00 7.51 -7.23
C TYR A 95 -16.80 7.62 -5.94
N GLN A 96 -18.07 8.02 -6.07
CA GLN A 96 -19.02 8.05 -4.97
C GLN A 96 -19.47 6.64 -4.63
N LEU A 97 -19.58 6.36 -3.34
CA LEU A 97 -20.14 5.12 -2.79
C LEU A 97 -21.29 5.44 -1.82
N THR A 98 -22.04 4.40 -1.45
CA THR A 98 -22.93 4.47 -0.29
C THR A 98 -22.11 4.29 1.00
N ALA A 99 -22.66 4.73 2.14
CA ALA A 99 -22.02 4.55 3.44
C ALA A 99 -21.76 3.06 3.75
N GLU A 100 -22.68 2.16 3.37
CA GLU A 100 -22.52 0.71 3.57
C GLU A 100 -21.35 0.14 2.75
N GLN A 101 -21.16 0.64 1.52
CA GLN A 101 -20.03 0.24 0.69
C GLN A 101 -18.70 0.72 1.28
N VAL A 102 -18.66 1.93 1.85
CA VAL A 102 -17.48 2.43 2.56
C VAL A 102 -17.17 1.55 3.77
N GLN A 103 -18.17 1.24 4.60
CA GLN A 103 -18.02 0.35 5.75
C GLN A 103 -17.52 -1.04 5.36
N LEU A 104 -17.97 -1.56 4.23
CA LEU A 104 -17.49 -2.84 3.69
C LEU A 104 -16.00 -2.78 3.33
N ILE A 105 -15.53 -1.68 2.73
CA ILE A 105 -14.11 -1.48 2.44
C ILE A 105 -13.31 -1.50 3.75
N LEU A 106 -13.76 -0.78 4.78
CA LEU A 106 -13.07 -0.70 6.06
C LEU A 106 -13.01 -2.08 6.75
N ALA A 107 -14.12 -2.83 6.74
CA ALA A 107 -14.19 -4.16 7.34
C ALA A 107 -13.23 -5.17 6.68
N PHE A 108 -13.03 -5.08 5.36
CA PHE A 108 -12.10 -5.99 4.65
C PHE A 108 -10.65 -5.51 4.66
N ASN A 109 -10.39 -4.25 5.00
CA ASN A 109 -9.06 -3.63 4.90
C ASN A 109 -8.70 -2.90 6.20
N GLU A 110 -8.78 -3.58 7.34
CA GLU A 110 -8.50 -2.98 8.66
C GLU A 110 -7.12 -2.31 8.74
N GLN A 111 -6.10 -2.88 8.06
CA GLN A 111 -4.74 -2.32 8.01
C GLN A 111 -4.65 -1.00 7.23
N ALA A 112 -5.64 -0.72 6.37
CA ALA A 112 -5.72 0.52 5.61
C ALA A 112 -6.30 1.68 6.42
N ILE A 113 -6.95 1.39 7.56
CA ILE A 113 -7.61 2.40 8.38
C ILE A 113 -6.57 3.39 8.91
N PHE A 114 -6.75 4.65 8.53
CA PHE A 114 -5.92 5.75 8.97
C PHE A 114 -6.71 7.04 8.81
N VAL A 115 -6.81 7.79 9.91
CA VAL A 115 -7.50 9.08 9.94
C VAL A 115 -6.45 10.16 10.15
N PRO A 116 -6.05 10.89 9.08
CA PRO A 116 -5.07 11.96 9.22
C PRO A 116 -5.62 13.07 10.12
N VAL A 117 -4.77 13.62 10.98
CA VAL A 117 -5.12 14.82 11.74
C VAL A 117 -4.96 16.07 10.85
N GLU A 118 -5.63 17.18 11.18
CA GLU A 118 -5.52 18.44 10.39
C GLU A 118 -4.06 18.86 10.15
N ARG A 119 -3.19 18.60 11.13
CA ARG A 119 -1.76 18.87 11.04
C ARG A 119 -1.11 18.13 9.86
N ASP A 120 -1.51 16.89 9.61
CA ASP A 120 -0.93 16.06 8.57
C ASP A 120 -1.23 16.64 7.19
N LEU A 121 -2.44 17.19 7.01
CA LEU A 121 -2.87 17.86 5.78
C LEU A 121 -2.22 19.24 5.58
N ARG A 122 -1.97 19.99 6.66
CA ARG A 122 -1.39 21.35 6.57
C ARG A 122 0.12 21.35 6.35
N ASN A 123 0.83 20.34 6.83
CA ASN A 123 2.28 20.24 6.70
C ASN A 123 2.74 19.58 5.39
N VAL A 124 1.81 19.19 4.52
CA VAL A 124 2.12 18.64 3.20
C VAL A 124 2.62 19.77 2.30
N ASN A 125 3.93 19.98 2.28
CA ASN A 125 4.59 20.82 1.29
C ASN A 125 5.32 19.93 0.29
N ILE A 126 4.54 19.28 -0.59
CA ILE A 126 5.07 18.42 -1.64
C ILE A 126 5.08 19.23 -2.92
N ASN A 127 6.24 19.80 -3.22
CA ASN A 127 6.44 20.56 -4.46
C ASN A 127 6.86 19.66 -5.62
N GLU A 128 7.46 18.50 -5.32
CA GLU A 128 7.99 17.57 -6.31
C GLU A 128 7.84 16.12 -5.83
N PHE A 129 7.61 15.21 -6.77
CA PHE A 129 7.63 13.78 -6.53
C PHE A 129 9.02 13.31 -6.08
N SER A 130 9.10 12.75 -4.86
CA SER A 130 10.35 12.28 -4.27
C SER A 130 10.63 10.82 -4.62
N ILE A 131 11.54 10.61 -5.57
CA ILE A 131 12.01 9.26 -5.95
C ILE A 131 12.72 8.57 -4.78
N ALA A 132 13.51 9.30 -4.00
CA ALA A 132 14.25 8.74 -2.86
C ALA A 132 13.29 8.22 -1.78
N TYR A 133 12.12 8.86 -1.63
CA TYR A 133 11.08 8.38 -0.73
C TYR A 133 10.62 6.99 -1.18
N GLU A 134 10.40 6.79 -2.50
CA GLU A 134 9.95 5.52 -3.09
C GLU A 134 10.98 4.39 -2.98
N GLU A 135 12.29 4.70 -3.03
CA GLU A 135 13.35 3.69 -2.94
C GLU A 135 13.46 3.02 -1.56
N ARG A 136 13.18 3.74 -0.47
CA ARG A 136 13.27 3.18 0.91
C ARG A 136 12.39 1.94 1.12
N VAL A 137 11.28 1.86 0.39
CA VAL A 137 10.33 0.74 0.40
C VAL A 137 10.95 -0.54 -0.18
N GLN A 138 11.95 -0.41 -1.05
CA GLN A 138 12.71 -1.52 -1.64
C GLN A 138 13.76 -2.07 -0.66
N GLU A 139 14.36 -1.19 0.15
CA GLU A 139 15.47 -1.53 1.06
C GLU A 139 15.00 -2.27 2.31
N GLU A 140 13.86 -1.87 2.90
CA GLU A 140 13.27 -2.55 4.06
C GLU A 140 12.98 -4.05 3.82
N LYS A 141 12.80 -4.46 2.55
CA LYS A 141 12.62 -5.88 2.16
C LYS A 141 13.93 -6.66 2.00
N LYS A 142 15.07 -5.99 1.76
CA LYS A 142 16.38 -6.65 1.73
C LYS A 142 16.82 -7.03 3.14
N GLU A 143 16.51 -6.21 4.14
CA GLU A 143 16.86 -6.48 5.54
C GLU A 143 15.92 -7.49 6.20
N SER A 144 14.63 -7.54 5.81
CA SER A 144 13.67 -8.51 6.36
C SER A 144 13.75 -9.91 5.75
N LYS A 145 14.66 -10.15 4.80
CA LYS A 145 15.08 -11.52 4.46
C LYS A 145 16.08 -11.95 5.52
N ASP A 146 15.58 -12.29 6.70
CA ASP A 146 16.20 -13.37 7.47
C ASP A 146 16.21 -14.57 6.52
N THR A 147 17.34 -14.77 5.84
CA THR A 147 17.56 -15.92 4.97
C THR A 147 17.21 -17.16 5.77
N LYS A 148 16.71 -18.21 5.11
CA LYS A 148 16.41 -19.50 5.77
C LYS A 148 17.56 -19.96 6.68
N GLU A 149 18.80 -19.64 6.30
CA GLU A 149 20.02 -19.81 7.09
C GLU A 149 20.06 -19.02 8.42
N ASN A 150 19.62 -17.76 8.45
CA ASN A 150 19.55 -16.96 9.69
C ASN A 150 18.50 -17.51 10.66
N LEU A 151 17.36 -17.99 10.15
CA LEU A 151 16.35 -18.66 10.97
C LEU A 151 16.88 -19.99 11.50
N LEU A 152 17.52 -20.81 10.66
CA LEU A 152 18.10 -22.09 11.08
C LEU A 152 19.18 -21.93 12.16
N LYS A 153 20.03 -20.91 12.05
CA LYS A 153 21.02 -20.55 13.07
C LYS A 153 20.39 -20.05 14.37
N LYS A 154 19.37 -19.18 14.27
CA LYS A 154 18.64 -18.65 15.43
C LYS A 154 17.95 -19.75 16.25
N TYR A 155 17.41 -20.77 15.57
CA TYR A 155 16.73 -21.89 16.22
C TYR A 155 17.63 -23.11 16.46
N LYS A 156 18.93 -23.04 16.15
CA LYS A 156 19.91 -24.14 16.32
C LYS A 156 19.44 -25.47 15.70
N ILE A 157 18.80 -25.42 14.53
CA ILE A 157 18.29 -26.62 13.82
C ILE A 157 19.36 -27.18 12.86
N GLU A 158 20.64 -26.94 13.14
CA GLU A 158 21.72 -27.62 12.43
C GLU A 158 21.86 -29.02 13.06
N GLU A 159 21.60 -30.06 12.26
CA GLU A 159 21.79 -31.49 12.57
C GLU A 159 20.64 -32.26 13.25
N ALA A 160 19.51 -32.40 12.56
CA ALA A 160 18.60 -33.55 12.73
C ALA A 160 18.53 -34.45 11.48
N GLY A 161 19.52 -34.34 10.58
CA GLY A 161 19.72 -35.27 9.48
C GLY A 161 20.53 -36.46 9.98
N GLY A 162 19.83 -37.51 10.41
CA GLY A 162 20.45 -38.75 10.89
C GLY A 162 21.46 -39.29 9.90
N LYS A 163 22.63 -39.70 10.42
CA LYS A 163 23.54 -40.56 9.68
C LYS A 163 22.78 -41.87 9.37
N PRO A 164 22.85 -42.42 8.15
CA PRO A 164 22.39 -43.77 7.90
C PRO A 164 23.26 -44.72 8.73
N ASP A 165 22.63 -45.50 9.62
CA ASP A 165 23.32 -46.53 10.39
C ASP A 165 23.94 -47.56 9.44
N GLU A 166 25.25 -47.74 9.56
CA GLU A 166 26.05 -48.75 8.89
C GLU A 166 25.69 -50.16 9.41
N GLU A 167 25.65 -51.12 8.47
CA GLU A 167 25.89 -52.56 8.62
C GLU A 167 25.16 -53.35 9.73
N ARG A 168 24.13 -54.11 9.32
CA ARG A 168 23.82 -55.40 9.94
C ARG A 168 24.21 -56.52 8.99
N ASP A 169 25.37 -57.09 9.27
CA ASP A 169 25.88 -58.35 8.71
C ASP A 169 24.87 -59.48 8.96
N MET A 170 24.35 -60.06 7.87
CA MET A 170 23.48 -61.24 7.88
C MET A 170 24.27 -62.50 7.54
N SER A 171 25.29 -62.80 8.33
CA SER A 171 25.98 -64.09 8.26
C SER A 171 26.07 -64.73 9.64
N GLN A 172 25.06 -65.53 10.00
CA GLN A 172 25.16 -66.80 10.73
C GLN A 172 23.78 -67.23 11.26
N VAL A 173 23.06 -68.03 10.45
CA VAL A 173 22.20 -69.10 10.97
C VAL A 173 22.37 -70.28 10.02
N TYR A 174 23.17 -71.26 10.46
CA TYR A 174 23.11 -72.65 10.00
C TYR A 174 22.63 -73.49 11.19
#